data_AF-A0AAD0VM29-F1
#
_entry.id   AF-A0AAD0VM29-F1
#
_cell.length_a   1.000
_cell.length_b   1.000
_cell.length_c   1.000
_cell.angle_alpha   90.00
_cell.angle_beta   90.00
_cell.angle_gamma   90.00
#
_symmetry.space_group_name_H-M   'P 1'
#
loop_
_entity.id
_entity.type
_entity.pdbx_description
1 polymer ?
#
loop_
_entity_poly.entity_id
_entity_poly.type
_entity_poly.pdbx_seq_one_letter_code
_entity_poly.pdbx_strand_id
1 'polypeptide(L)'
;MKLTKVLSMVAIASLGMSSVSMAEEITLSEAQMKDANQVYFDRCAGCHGMLRKGALGPTLEAKEMKTRGTEFLKTIIHEGTPGGMPDWGKSGELTEAQTELMAKYIQVEAQTPPEKSIADMKKSHKVLIPVKDRPKKPEAGAENWKDYFSVILRDVGQIAIIDGKTKEIKSVVPSGFATHITRTGASGRYMYVIGRDGKASMIDMWMKEPKNVAEIQVCNDARAIDTSKHKDYLDKYAVVGCYWPPSIVTLEADTLDPLKIVSTGSYTYDTNEYTREARVAAIIASHDKPEWIINIKETGQVWLYDYSNVKNPKVTMVEAERFLHDGGWDLSKRYFMTAANARDMISVIDTKEGKLVANIPSQGNKPHPGRGANVDHPTYGPLWASGHIGSNDIIFIGTDPKKHPKNAWKVVKKIQLPGEGGGNLFVKGHPNSPYILADRPVNPDRKLQTSFYAIDKNKLEVVKTIEIPEKYLPTVKVGDKTIESRGPVHFEFNADGTEVWTSIWGNKEVATAILVYDAKTLELKSVIEDPRLKTPTGKFNVTNTMKDVY
;
A
#
# COMPACT_ATOMS: atom_id res chain seq x y z
N MET A 1 96.58 -10.61 8.89
CA MET A 1 97.04 -11.63 9.85
C MET A 1 95.82 -12.36 10.40
N LYS A 2 95.74 -13.67 10.19
CA LYS A 2 94.83 -14.69 10.75
C LYS A 2 93.36 -14.79 10.24
N LEU A 3 93.17 -15.83 9.41
CA LEU A 3 92.07 -16.83 9.30
C LEU A 3 91.19 -16.98 10.57
N THR A 4 89.91 -17.39 10.58
CA THR A 4 89.13 -18.34 9.74
C THR A 4 87.65 -18.33 10.15
N LYS A 5 86.79 -18.95 9.30
CA LYS A 5 85.47 -19.59 9.53
C LYS A 5 84.32 -18.86 8.84
N VAL A 6 83.33 -19.48 8.18
CA VAL A 6 83.00 -20.87 7.79
C VAL A 6 81.87 -20.67 6.75
N LEU A 7 81.87 -21.44 5.68
CA LEU A 7 80.76 -21.52 4.71
C LEU A 7 79.46 -21.97 5.41
N SER A 8 78.34 -21.31 5.13
CA SER A 8 77.00 -21.86 5.33
C SER A 8 76.11 -21.38 4.19
N MET A 9 75.81 -22.30 3.25
CA MET A 9 74.75 -22.14 2.25
C MET A 9 73.41 -21.97 2.97
N VAL A 10 72.72 -20.86 2.75
CA VAL A 10 71.31 -20.70 3.07
C VAL A 10 70.55 -20.71 1.75
N ALA A 11 69.75 -21.75 1.57
CA ALA A 11 68.79 -21.88 0.49
C ALA A 11 67.75 -20.75 0.58
N ILE A 12 67.55 -20.02 -0.52
CA ILE A 12 66.47 -19.06 -0.66
C ILE A 12 65.17 -19.86 -0.82
N ALA A 13 64.38 -19.92 0.26
CA ALA A 13 62.98 -20.34 0.17
C ALA A 13 62.18 -19.20 -0.47
N SER A 14 61.69 -19.41 -1.68
CA SER A 14 60.71 -18.55 -2.33
C SER A 14 59.39 -18.61 -1.55
N LEU A 15 59.18 -17.66 -0.65
CA LEU A 15 57.87 -17.35 -0.08
C LEU A 15 56.96 -16.88 -1.22
N GLY A 16 56.02 -17.75 -1.60
CA GLY A 16 54.93 -17.41 -2.50
C GLY A 16 54.15 -16.24 -1.92
N MET A 17 54.21 -15.09 -2.59
CA MET A 17 53.27 -14.02 -2.38
C MET A 17 51.89 -14.55 -2.74
N SER A 18 51.07 -14.80 -1.73
CA SER A 18 49.63 -14.98 -1.90
C SER A 18 49.10 -13.68 -2.49
N SER A 19 48.76 -13.69 -3.78
CA SER A 19 47.99 -12.60 -4.39
C SER A 19 46.67 -12.52 -3.64
N VAL A 20 46.50 -11.47 -2.84
CA VAL A 20 45.18 -11.05 -2.38
C VAL A 20 44.44 -10.62 -3.65
N SER A 21 43.64 -11.54 -4.19
CA SER A 21 42.65 -11.24 -5.23
C SER A 21 41.80 -10.08 -4.71
N MET A 22 42.01 -8.88 -5.25
CA MET A 22 41.05 -7.81 -5.09
C MET A 22 39.78 -8.28 -5.80
N ALA A 23 38.70 -8.47 -5.05
CA ALA A 23 37.41 -8.82 -5.60
C ALA A 23 37.08 -7.84 -6.74
N GLU A 24 36.82 -8.40 -7.93
CA GLU A 24 36.53 -7.64 -9.14
C GLU A 24 35.35 -6.69 -8.86
N GLU A 25 35.56 -5.40 -9.13
CA GLU A 25 34.54 -4.40 -8.86
C GLU A 25 33.34 -4.63 -9.78
N ILE A 26 32.17 -4.83 -9.18
CA ILE A 26 30.94 -5.07 -9.93
C ILE A 26 30.59 -3.80 -10.72
N THR A 27 30.69 -3.90 -12.04
CA THR A 27 30.32 -2.84 -12.97
C THR A 27 29.11 -3.29 -13.80
N LEU A 28 28.19 -2.37 -14.05
CA LEU A 28 27.01 -2.58 -14.87
C LEU A 28 27.02 -1.56 -16.02
N SER A 29 26.68 -1.99 -17.23
CA SER A 29 26.48 -1.06 -18.35
C SER A 29 25.29 -0.14 -18.10
N GLU A 30 25.20 0.97 -18.82
CA GLU A 30 24.06 1.90 -18.71
C GLU A 30 22.71 1.21 -18.97
N ALA A 31 22.66 0.30 -19.94
CA ALA A 31 21.46 -0.49 -20.24
C ALA A 31 21.10 -1.41 -19.06
N GLN A 32 22.08 -2.13 -18.50
CA GLN A 32 21.87 -2.96 -17.32
C GLN A 32 21.43 -2.14 -16.10
N MET A 33 22.03 -0.96 -15.89
CA MET A 33 21.63 -0.05 -14.81
C MET A 33 20.19 0.41 -14.95
N LYS A 34 19.78 0.78 -16.17
CA LYS A 34 18.40 1.21 -16.45
C LYS A 34 17.40 0.08 -16.21
N ASP A 35 17.67 -1.11 -16.75
CA ASP A 35 16.79 -2.26 -16.62
C ASP A 35 16.68 -2.72 -15.16
N ALA A 36 17.81 -2.77 -14.44
CA ALA A 36 17.84 -3.12 -13.03
C ALA A 36 17.12 -2.07 -12.16
N ASN A 37 17.29 -0.78 -12.46
CA ASN A 37 16.59 0.28 -11.75
C ASN A 37 15.07 0.16 -11.93
N GLN A 38 14.59 -0.12 -13.14
CA GLN A 38 13.17 -0.33 -13.38
C GLN A 38 12.63 -1.52 -12.57
N VAL A 39 13.34 -2.66 -12.59
CA VAL A 39 12.96 -3.84 -11.79
C VAL A 39 12.98 -3.52 -10.29
N TYR A 40 14.01 -2.81 -9.82
CA TYR A 40 14.14 -2.40 -8.42
C TYR A 40 12.97 -1.50 -8.00
N PHE A 41 12.65 -0.49 -8.80
CA PHE A 41 11.53 0.41 -8.56
C PHE A 41 10.21 -0.35 -8.48
N ASP A 42 9.98 -1.25 -9.43
CA ASP A 42 8.71 -1.97 -9.56
C ASP A 42 8.48 -2.95 -8.41
N ARG A 43 9.55 -3.56 -7.87
CA ARG A 43 9.45 -4.75 -7.01
C ARG A 43 10.15 -4.66 -5.66
N CYS A 44 11.19 -3.85 -5.54
CA CYS A 44 12.08 -3.85 -4.36
C CYS A 44 11.98 -2.56 -3.54
N ALA A 45 11.89 -1.41 -4.20
CA ALA A 45 11.96 -0.08 -3.59
C ALA A 45 10.85 0.17 -2.56
N GLY A 46 9.68 -0.46 -2.72
CA GLY A 46 8.60 -0.36 -1.73
C GLY A 46 9.01 -0.86 -0.35
N CYS A 47 9.80 -1.94 -0.27
CA CYS A 47 10.24 -2.56 0.98
C CYS A 47 11.61 -2.05 1.46
N HIS A 48 12.52 -1.73 0.53
CA HIS A 48 13.92 -1.41 0.84
C HIS A 48 14.30 0.06 0.63
N GLY A 49 13.44 0.84 -0.03
CA GLY A 49 13.66 2.24 -0.35
C GLY A 49 14.46 2.52 -1.61
N MET A 50 14.20 3.67 -2.21
CA MET A 50 14.93 4.13 -3.41
C MET A 50 16.42 4.30 -3.13
N LEU A 51 16.78 4.80 -1.94
CA LEU A 51 18.15 4.93 -1.49
C LEU A 51 18.67 3.68 -0.76
N ARG A 52 17.88 2.60 -0.76
CA ARG A 52 18.23 1.27 -0.22
C ARG A 52 18.54 1.21 1.27
N LYS A 53 18.12 2.21 2.06
CA LYS A 53 18.37 2.29 3.50
C LYS A 53 17.47 1.39 4.36
N GLY A 54 16.56 0.64 3.73
CA GLY A 54 15.60 -0.21 4.42
C GLY A 54 14.31 0.51 4.80
N ALA A 55 13.23 -0.26 4.95
CA ALA A 55 11.95 0.19 5.48
C ALA A 55 11.23 -1.00 6.14
N LEU A 56 10.42 -1.75 5.39
CA LEU A 56 9.89 -3.04 5.85
C LEU A 56 10.94 -4.15 5.72
N GLY A 57 11.72 -4.10 4.63
CA GLY A 57 12.87 -4.95 4.41
C GLY A 57 14.15 -4.32 4.98
N PRO A 58 15.21 -5.12 5.20
CA PRO A 58 16.50 -4.64 5.67
C PRO A 58 17.16 -3.65 4.69
N THR A 59 18.19 -2.95 5.15
CA THR A 59 19.05 -2.15 4.26
C THR A 59 19.67 -3.04 3.17
N LEU A 60 19.78 -2.49 1.96
CA LEU A 60 20.46 -3.06 0.80
C LEU A 60 21.57 -2.10 0.33
N GLU A 61 22.20 -1.39 1.26
CA GLU A 61 23.31 -0.49 0.95
C GLU A 61 24.49 -1.29 0.37
N ALA A 62 25.09 -0.72 -0.68
CA ALA A 62 26.11 -1.38 -1.49
C ALA A 62 27.27 -1.95 -0.67
N LYS A 63 27.71 -1.23 0.37
CA LYS A 63 28.77 -1.66 1.27
C LYS A 63 28.44 -3.01 1.93
N GLU A 64 27.23 -3.17 2.45
CA GLU A 64 26.81 -4.43 3.07
C GLU A 64 26.59 -5.52 2.03
N MET A 65 25.94 -5.19 0.91
CA MET A 65 25.62 -6.17 -0.13
C MET A 65 26.89 -6.75 -0.77
N LYS A 66 27.94 -5.94 -0.98
CA LYS A 66 29.25 -6.40 -1.45
C LYS A 66 29.86 -7.47 -0.54
N THR A 67 29.68 -7.36 0.78
CA THR A 67 30.20 -8.38 1.73
C THR A 67 29.43 -9.69 1.70
N ARG A 68 28.15 -9.67 1.29
CA ARG A 68 27.32 -10.88 1.16
C ARG A 68 27.64 -11.66 -0.12
N GLY A 69 28.04 -10.97 -1.18
CA GLY A 69 28.45 -11.55 -2.46
C GLY A 69 27.29 -11.94 -3.38
N THR A 70 27.54 -11.92 -4.69
CA THR A 70 26.51 -12.07 -5.73
C THR A 70 25.73 -13.38 -5.64
N GLU A 71 26.39 -14.52 -5.41
CA GLU A 71 25.71 -15.83 -5.38
C GLU A 71 24.72 -15.98 -4.21
N PHE A 72 25.11 -15.48 -3.03
CA PHE A 72 24.20 -15.44 -1.88
C PHE A 72 23.00 -14.56 -2.18
N LEU A 73 23.22 -13.35 -2.70
CA LEU A 73 22.15 -12.41 -3.03
C LEU A 73 21.22 -12.97 -4.12
N LYS A 74 21.78 -13.62 -5.16
CA LYS A 74 21.02 -14.30 -6.22
C LYS A 74 20.11 -15.37 -5.61
N THR A 75 20.61 -16.16 -4.66
CA THR A 75 19.83 -17.19 -3.95
C THR A 75 18.66 -16.58 -3.17
N ILE A 76 18.91 -15.51 -2.40
CA ILE A 76 17.86 -14.83 -1.62
C ILE A 76 16.78 -14.23 -2.53
N ILE A 77 17.16 -13.60 -3.65
CA ILE A 77 16.20 -13.03 -4.60
C ILE A 77 15.41 -14.14 -5.32
N HIS A 78 16.03 -15.28 -5.59
CA HIS A 78 15.40 -16.42 -6.27
C HIS A 78 14.39 -17.14 -5.36
N GLU A 79 14.83 -17.57 -4.18
CA GLU A 79 14.06 -18.43 -3.26
C GLU A 79 13.16 -17.65 -2.31
N GLY A 80 13.40 -16.35 -2.14
CA GLY A 80 12.73 -15.56 -1.11
C GLY A 80 13.15 -15.98 0.31
N THR A 81 12.41 -15.50 1.32
CA THR A 81 12.64 -15.91 2.72
C THR A 81 11.32 -16.00 3.50
N PRO A 82 11.24 -16.86 4.54
CA PRO A 82 10.09 -16.88 5.45
C PRO A 82 9.80 -15.54 6.14
N GLY A 83 10.78 -14.64 6.21
CA GLY A 83 10.65 -13.29 6.76
C GLY A 83 9.84 -12.31 5.90
N GLY A 84 9.29 -12.75 4.77
CA GLY A 84 8.41 -11.98 3.90
C GLY A 84 9.06 -11.43 2.63
N MET A 85 10.31 -11.81 2.31
CA MET A 85 10.89 -11.55 0.99
C MET A 85 10.25 -12.49 -0.02
N PRO A 86 9.57 -11.99 -1.08
CA PRO A 86 8.99 -12.85 -2.11
C PRO A 86 10.05 -13.64 -2.87
N ASP A 87 9.67 -14.82 -3.34
CA ASP A 87 10.48 -15.76 -4.09
C ASP A 87 10.51 -15.44 -5.59
N TRP A 88 10.96 -14.22 -5.93
CA TRP A 88 10.78 -13.64 -7.27
C TRP A 88 11.26 -14.54 -8.42
N GLY A 89 12.34 -15.30 -8.23
CA GLY A 89 12.83 -16.24 -9.23
C GLY A 89 11.95 -17.49 -9.31
N LYS A 90 11.70 -18.13 -8.16
CA LYS A 90 10.90 -19.35 -8.05
C LYS A 90 9.45 -19.18 -8.48
N SER A 91 8.84 -18.03 -8.18
CA SER A 91 7.49 -17.66 -8.64
C SER A 91 7.43 -17.37 -10.14
N GLY A 92 8.58 -17.31 -10.81
CA GLY A 92 8.70 -16.97 -12.22
C GLY A 92 8.49 -15.49 -12.50
N GLU A 93 8.37 -14.64 -11.49
CA GLU A 93 8.19 -13.20 -11.71
C GLU A 93 9.46 -12.57 -12.30
N LEU A 94 10.67 -12.98 -11.88
CA LEU A 94 11.96 -12.62 -12.48
C LEU A 94 12.51 -13.78 -13.33
N THR A 95 13.27 -13.48 -14.38
CA THR A 95 14.11 -14.49 -15.04
C THR A 95 15.39 -14.72 -14.25
N GLU A 96 16.13 -15.79 -14.56
CA GLU A 96 17.44 -16.03 -13.96
C GLU A 96 18.40 -14.85 -14.23
N ALA A 97 18.43 -14.35 -15.46
CA ALA A 97 19.24 -13.20 -15.85
C ALA A 97 18.85 -11.92 -15.09
N GLN A 98 17.54 -11.69 -14.87
CA GLN A 98 17.08 -10.56 -14.06
C GLN A 98 17.46 -10.74 -12.59
N THR A 99 17.33 -11.95 -12.04
CA THR A 99 17.75 -12.26 -10.66
C THR A 99 19.24 -11.97 -10.46
N GLU A 100 20.09 -12.42 -11.38
CA GLU A 100 21.53 -12.15 -11.34
C GLU A 100 21.83 -10.65 -11.50
N LEU A 101 21.17 -9.98 -12.46
CA LEU A 101 21.31 -8.54 -12.65
C LEU A 101 20.94 -7.76 -11.38
N MET A 102 19.86 -8.15 -10.70
CA MET A 102 19.44 -7.52 -9.45
C MET A 102 20.46 -7.76 -8.32
N ALA A 103 21.01 -8.97 -8.22
CA ALA A 103 22.05 -9.30 -7.24
C ALA A 103 23.31 -8.44 -7.45
N LYS A 104 23.72 -8.19 -8.70
CA LYS A 104 24.82 -7.27 -9.04
C LYS A 104 24.44 -5.81 -8.76
N TYR A 105 23.24 -5.39 -9.16
CA TYR A 105 22.76 -4.01 -9.04
C TYR A 105 22.71 -3.51 -7.59
N ILE A 106 22.28 -4.35 -6.64
CA ILE A 106 22.22 -3.96 -5.23
C ILE A 106 23.61 -3.79 -4.59
N GLN A 107 24.67 -4.24 -5.26
CA GLN A 107 26.07 -4.05 -4.85
C GLN A 107 26.70 -2.79 -5.46
N VAL A 108 26.04 -2.13 -6.40
CA VAL A 108 26.43 -0.80 -6.95
C VAL A 108 25.79 0.30 -6.09
N GLU A 109 26.45 1.45 -5.92
CA GLU A 109 25.88 2.57 -5.14
C GLU A 109 24.52 3.03 -5.69
N ALA A 110 23.59 3.36 -4.79
CA ALA A 110 22.25 3.78 -5.16
C ALA A 110 22.28 5.20 -5.74
N GLN A 111 21.72 5.36 -6.94
CA GLN A 111 21.57 6.68 -7.56
C GLN A 111 20.38 7.41 -6.92
N THR A 112 20.56 8.71 -6.65
CA THR A 112 19.46 9.56 -6.17
C THR A 112 18.53 9.85 -7.35
N PRO A 113 17.24 9.48 -7.30
CA PRO A 113 16.32 9.79 -8.38
C PRO A 113 16.08 11.31 -8.48
N PRO A 114 15.66 11.84 -9.65
CA PRO A 114 15.49 13.27 -9.84
C PRO A 114 14.41 13.86 -8.92
N GLU A 115 14.61 15.12 -8.53
CA GLU A 115 13.60 15.93 -7.84
C GLU A 115 12.49 16.36 -8.81
N LYS A 116 11.38 16.92 -8.30
CA LYS A 116 10.25 17.37 -9.12
C LYS A 116 9.69 18.70 -8.62
N SER A 117 9.80 19.75 -9.43
CA SER A 117 9.26 21.07 -9.13
C SER A 117 7.78 21.20 -9.55
N ILE A 118 7.08 22.24 -9.05
CA ILE A 118 5.74 22.60 -9.56
C ILE A 118 5.79 22.83 -11.08
N ALA A 119 6.85 23.46 -11.60
CA ALA A 119 6.99 23.67 -13.04
C ALA A 119 7.07 22.34 -13.81
N ASP A 120 7.74 21.33 -13.26
CA ASP A 120 7.79 19.99 -13.86
C ASP A 120 6.45 19.26 -13.79
N MET A 121 5.70 19.43 -12.69
CA MET A 121 4.34 18.90 -12.58
C MET A 121 3.42 19.53 -13.63
N LYS A 122 3.49 20.86 -13.81
CA LYS A 122 2.67 21.59 -14.78
C LYS A 122 2.93 21.19 -16.24
N LYS A 123 4.12 20.69 -16.59
CA LYS A 123 4.39 20.11 -17.93
C LYS A 123 3.50 18.91 -18.26
N SER A 124 3.06 18.17 -17.24
CA SER A 124 2.22 16.98 -17.37
C SER A 124 0.74 17.22 -17.07
N HIS A 125 0.41 18.39 -16.50
CA HIS A 125 -0.93 18.72 -16.05
C HIS A 125 -1.86 18.95 -17.24
N LYS A 126 -3.01 18.29 -17.24
CA LYS A 126 -4.05 18.47 -18.25
C LYS A 126 -5.42 18.49 -17.60
N VAL A 127 -6.20 19.52 -17.93
CA VAL A 127 -7.64 19.52 -17.73
C VAL A 127 -8.27 18.99 -19.01
N LEU A 128 -8.65 17.71 -19.00
CA LEU A 128 -9.16 16.98 -20.16
C LEU A 128 -10.59 17.43 -20.52
N ILE A 129 -11.40 17.74 -19.50
CA ILE A 129 -12.74 18.33 -19.65
C ILE A 129 -12.84 19.55 -18.72
N PRO A 130 -12.96 20.77 -19.27
CA PRO A 130 -13.06 21.99 -18.47
C PRO A 130 -14.25 21.93 -17.51
N VAL A 131 -14.09 22.48 -16.30
CA VAL A 131 -15.10 22.42 -15.22
C VAL A 131 -16.48 22.88 -15.69
N LYS A 132 -16.53 23.97 -16.46
CA LYS A 132 -17.76 24.56 -17.01
C LYS A 132 -18.52 23.64 -17.98
N ASP A 133 -17.83 22.68 -18.60
CA ASP A 133 -18.37 21.79 -19.62
C ASP A 133 -18.79 20.42 -19.04
N ARG A 134 -18.57 20.20 -17.73
CA ARG A 134 -18.95 18.96 -17.05
C ARG A 134 -20.44 18.93 -16.75
N PRO A 135 -21.06 17.73 -16.58
CA PRO A 135 -22.48 17.62 -16.27
C PRO A 135 -22.85 18.38 -14.98
N LYS A 136 -24.02 19.04 -14.99
CA LYS A 136 -24.54 19.76 -13.80
C LYS A 136 -25.35 18.85 -12.86
N LYS A 137 -25.70 17.66 -13.34
CA LYS A 137 -26.38 16.57 -12.64
C LYS A 137 -25.93 15.25 -13.28
N PRO A 138 -26.12 14.10 -12.62
CA PRO A 138 -25.89 12.80 -13.26
C PRO A 138 -26.62 12.70 -14.61
N GLU A 139 -25.90 12.30 -15.65
CA GLU A 139 -26.45 12.02 -16.97
C GLU A 139 -27.38 10.79 -16.90
N ALA A 140 -28.25 10.64 -17.89
CA ALA A 140 -29.13 9.48 -17.97
C ALA A 140 -28.31 8.18 -18.06
N GLY A 141 -28.57 7.23 -17.17
CA GLY A 141 -27.77 6.01 -16.99
C GLY A 141 -26.60 6.12 -16.00
N ALA A 142 -26.41 7.29 -15.36
CA ALA A 142 -25.44 7.51 -14.29
C ALA A 142 -26.09 7.70 -12.91
N GLU A 143 -27.38 7.42 -12.76
CA GLU A 143 -28.14 7.71 -11.54
C GLU A 143 -27.66 6.91 -10.32
N ASN A 144 -27.07 5.73 -10.54
CA ASN A 144 -26.55 4.85 -9.48
C ASN A 144 -25.10 5.15 -9.07
N TRP A 145 -24.54 6.31 -9.46
CA TRP A 145 -23.12 6.65 -9.23
C TRP A 145 -22.65 6.50 -7.77
N LYS A 146 -23.55 6.66 -6.80
CA LYS A 146 -23.23 6.50 -5.36
C LYS A 146 -22.87 5.07 -4.99
N ASP A 147 -23.32 4.09 -5.75
CA ASP A 147 -23.00 2.69 -5.56
C ASP A 147 -22.01 2.17 -6.63
N TYR A 148 -21.35 3.07 -7.35
CA TYR A 148 -20.28 2.65 -8.26
C TYR A 148 -19.07 2.18 -7.48
N PHE A 149 -18.40 1.18 -8.05
CA PHE A 149 -17.11 0.70 -7.61
C PHE A 149 -16.04 1.14 -8.60
N SER A 150 -14.97 1.72 -8.09
CA SER A 150 -13.72 1.79 -8.83
C SER A 150 -12.86 0.60 -8.49
N VAL A 151 -12.56 -0.22 -9.50
CA VAL A 151 -11.74 -1.43 -9.36
C VAL A 151 -10.42 -1.24 -10.09
N ILE A 152 -9.32 -1.45 -9.37
CA ILE A 152 -7.97 -1.29 -9.88
C ILE A 152 -7.59 -2.47 -10.76
N LEU A 153 -7.21 -2.20 -12.02
CA LEU A 153 -6.62 -3.15 -12.96
C LEU A 153 -5.11 -2.89 -13.01
N ARG A 154 -4.42 -3.46 -12.03
CA ARG A 154 -3.10 -3.01 -11.57
C ARG A 154 -2.06 -2.95 -12.69
N ASP A 155 -1.75 -4.08 -13.30
CA ASP A 155 -0.59 -4.25 -14.17
C ASP A 155 -0.80 -3.66 -15.57
N VAL A 156 -2.06 -3.43 -15.95
CA VAL A 156 -2.43 -2.75 -17.21
C VAL A 156 -2.62 -1.24 -17.03
N GLY A 157 -2.45 -0.72 -15.81
CA GLY A 157 -2.47 0.71 -15.51
C GLY A 157 -3.82 1.38 -15.75
N GLN A 158 -4.90 0.67 -15.44
CA GLN A 158 -6.28 1.10 -15.63
C GLN A 158 -7.12 0.92 -14.37
N ILE A 159 -8.30 1.53 -14.34
CA ILE A 159 -9.38 1.17 -13.43
C ILE A 159 -10.65 0.86 -14.23
N ALA A 160 -11.48 -0.04 -13.71
CA ALA A 160 -12.84 -0.26 -14.17
C ALA A 160 -13.82 0.43 -13.24
N ILE A 161 -14.77 1.19 -13.81
CA ILE A 161 -15.92 1.71 -13.07
C ILE A 161 -17.08 0.74 -13.28
N ILE A 162 -17.56 0.15 -12.19
CA ILE A 162 -18.58 -0.90 -12.21
C ILE A 162 -19.78 -0.45 -11.40
N ASP A 163 -20.98 -0.61 -11.97
CA ASP A 163 -22.22 -0.33 -11.26
C ASP A 163 -22.48 -1.39 -10.18
N GLY A 164 -22.54 -0.97 -8.92
CA GLY A 164 -22.75 -1.87 -7.78
C GLY A 164 -24.08 -2.60 -7.78
N LYS A 165 -25.09 -2.11 -8.50
CA LYS A 165 -26.41 -2.73 -8.62
C LYS A 165 -26.48 -3.70 -9.80
N THR A 166 -26.11 -3.25 -11.00
CA THR A 166 -26.26 -4.03 -12.24
C THR A 166 -25.06 -4.91 -12.56
N LYS A 167 -23.91 -4.64 -11.92
CA LYS A 167 -22.61 -5.31 -12.13
C LYS A 167 -22.02 -5.05 -13.52
N GLU A 168 -22.59 -4.09 -14.25
CA GLU A 168 -22.12 -3.64 -15.55
C GLU A 168 -20.84 -2.79 -15.40
N ILE A 169 -19.82 -3.10 -16.19
CA ILE A 169 -18.64 -2.22 -16.33
C ILE A 169 -19.06 -1.01 -17.18
N LYS A 170 -19.25 0.14 -16.53
CA LYS A 170 -19.64 1.41 -17.16
C LYS A 170 -18.52 2.01 -18.00
N SER A 171 -17.27 1.86 -17.55
CA SER A 171 -16.09 2.31 -18.28
C SER A 171 -14.82 1.64 -17.77
N VAL A 172 -13.77 1.66 -18.59
CA VAL A 172 -12.40 1.32 -18.21
C VAL A 172 -11.52 2.50 -18.61
N VAL A 173 -10.80 3.08 -17.65
CA VAL A 173 -10.07 4.33 -17.84
C VAL A 173 -8.60 4.19 -17.45
N PRO A 174 -7.67 4.87 -18.14
CA PRO A 174 -6.26 4.90 -17.75
C PRO A 174 -6.07 5.57 -16.38
N SER A 175 -5.19 5.04 -15.55
CA SER A 175 -4.99 5.54 -14.18
C SER A 175 -3.52 5.65 -13.73
N GLY A 176 -2.57 5.28 -14.59
CA GLY A 176 -1.14 5.29 -14.30
C GLY A 176 -0.62 3.90 -13.94
N PHE A 177 0.70 3.73 -13.97
CA PHE A 177 1.36 2.45 -13.80
C PHE A 177 1.07 1.82 -12.43
N ALA A 178 0.76 0.52 -12.41
CA ALA A 178 0.53 -0.28 -11.21
C ALA A 178 -0.34 0.45 -10.17
N THR A 179 -1.50 0.96 -10.62
CA THR A 179 -2.39 1.82 -9.83
C THR A 179 -2.60 1.31 -8.41
N HIS A 180 -2.52 2.19 -7.41
CA HIS A 180 -2.44 1.77 -6.01
C HIS A 180 -3.73 1.95 -5.23
N ILE A 181 -4.37 3.11 -5.34
CA ILE A 181 -5.57 3.41 -4.57
C ILE A 181 -6.48 4.38 -5.31
N THR A 182 -7.76 4.32 -4.96
CA THR A 182 -8.73 5.37 -5.31
C THR A 182 -9.35 5.97 -4.06
N ARG A 183 -9.71 7.24 -4.16
CA ARG A 183 -10.46 8.00 -3.17
C ARG A 183 -11.58 8.77 -3.85
N THR A 184 -12.53 9.23 -3.06
CA THR A 184 -13.61 10.08 -3.55
C THR A 184 -13.43 11.49 -3.02
N GLY A 185 -13.96 12.46 -3.74
CA GLY A 185 -14.36 13.73 -3.15
C GLY A 185 -15.38 13.53 -2.03
N ALA A 186 -15.58 14.56 -1.22
CA ALA A 186 -16.55 14.57 -0.14
C ALA A 186 -18.00 14.61 -0.64
N SER A 187 -18.27 15.12 -1.86
CA SER A 187 -19.58 14.92 -2.51
C SER A 187 -19.76 13.54 -3.12
N GLY A 188 -18.66 12.80 -3.33
CA GLY A 188 -18.63 11.52 -4.03
C GLY A 188 -18.75 11.63 -5.56
N ARG A 189 -18.95 12.82 -6.13
CA ARG A 189 -19.04 13.02 -7.58
C ARG A 189 -17.75 12.61 -8.29
N TYR A 190 -16.61 13.04 -7.75
CA TYR A 190 -15.31 12.77 -8.34
C TYR A 190 -14.61 11.62 -7.63
N MET A 191 -14.00 10.73 -8.41
CA MET A 191 -12.99 9.80 -7.92
C MET A 191 -11.59 10.24 -8.32
N TYR A 192 -10.66 10.09 -7.40
CA TYR A 192 -9.26 10.45 -7.51
C TYR A 192 -8.43 9.18 -7.40
N VAL A 193 -7.49 9.02 -8.31
CA VAL A 193 -6.70 7.80 -8.46
C VAL A 193 -5.24 8.16 -8.50
N ILE A 194 -4.40 7.35 -7.84
CA ILE A 194 -2.95 7.52 -7.87
C ILE A 194 -2.26 6.25 -8.38
N GLY A 195 -1.53 6.43 -9.48
CA GLY A 195 -0.56 5.48 -10.00
C GLY A 195 0.68 5.38 -9.11
N ARG A 196 1.32 4.21 -9.08
CA ARG A 196 2.59 4.05 -8.34
C ARG A 196 3.69 4.93 -8.90
N ASP A 197 3.63 5.21 -10.19
CA ASP A 197 4.47 6.17 -10.89
C ASP A 197 4.30 7.61 -10.39
N GLY A 198 3.24 7.94 -9.64
CA GLY A 198 2.92 9.30 -9.22
C GLY A 198 1.93 10.04 -10.13
N LYS A 199 1.26 9.33 -11.06
CA LYS A 199 0.20 9.92 -11.88
C LYS A 199 -1.11 10.01 -11.10
N ALA A 200 -1.57 11.22 -10.82
CA ALA A 200 -2.90 11.47 -10.30
C ALA A 200 -3.90 11.66 -11.44
N SER A 201 -5.06 11.02 -11.34
CA SER A 201 -6.17 11.16 -12.31
C SER A 201 -7.48 11.42 -11.58
N MET A 202 -8.35 12.25 -12.17
CA MET A 202 -9.69 12.54 -11.65
C MET A 202 -10.77 12.10 -12.63
N ILE A 203 -11.77 11.37 -12.14
CA ILE A 203 -12.89 10.80 -12.91
C ILE A 203 -14.19 11.44 -12.46
N ASP A 204 -15.02 11.91 -13.41
CA ASP A 204 -16.37 12.41 -13.12
C ASP A 204 -17.39 11.28 -13.20
N MET A 205 -17.94 10.87 -12.04
CA MET A 205 -18.89 9.76 -11.95
C MET A 205 -20.31 10.12 -12.42
N TRP A 206 -20.57 11.41 -12.70
CA TRP A 206 -21.87 11.85 -13.22
C TRP A 206 -22.01 11.70 -14.73
N MET A 207 -20.95 11.35 -15.44
CA MET A 207 -21.03 11.04 -16.87
C MET A 207 -21.62 9.65 -17.07
N LYS A 208 -22.43 9.47 -18.14
CA LYS A 208 -22.99 8.17 -18.55
C LYS A 208 -21.88 7.12 -18.72
N GLU A 209 -20.76 7.54 -19.29
CA GLU A 209 -19.50 6.80 -19.36
C GLU A 209 -18.44 7.58 -18.56
N PRO A 210 -18.24 7.25 -17.27
CA PRO A 210 -17.27 7.93 -16.42
C PRO A 210 -15.86 7.90 -17.04
N LYS A 211 -15.20 9.05 -17.14
CA LYS A 211 -13.87 9.19 -17.75
C LYS A 211 -13.01 10.22 -17.03
N ASN A 212 -11.71 10.17 -17.29
CA ASN A 212 -10.78 11.15 -16.76
C ASN A 212 -11.15 12.56 -17.25
N VAL A 213 -11.29 13.50 -16.33
CA VAL A 213 -11.54 14.92 -16.59
C VAL A 213 -10.34 15.80 -16.26
N ALA A 214 -9.37 15.29 -15.51
CA ALA A 214 -8.07 15.89 -15.30
C ALA A 214 -6.99 14.83 -14.97
N GLU A 215 -5.74 15.11 -15.31
CA GLU A 215 -4.58 14.27 -14.97
C GLU A 215 -3.32 15.11 -14.71
N ILE A 216 -2.40 14.60 -13.87
CA ILE A 216 -1.11 15.22 -13.57
C ILE A 216 -0.09 14.20 -13.03
N GLN A 217 1.19 14.36 -13.38
CA GLN A 217 2.31 13.58 -12.84
C GLN A 217 2.97 14.34 -11.67
N VAL A 218 2.55 14.04 -10.44
CA VAL A 218 2.97 14.77 -9.23
C VAL A 218 4.24 14.22 -8.59
N CYS A 219 4.47 12.92 -8.65
CA CYS A 219 5.65 12.28 -8.08
C CYS A 219 6.36 11.44 -9.15
N ASN A 220 7.52 10.89 -8.80
CA ASN A 220 8.12 9.75 -9.51
C ASN A 220 7.74 8.42 -8.83
N ASP A 221 7.38 8.48 -7.54
CA ASP A 221 6.87 7.35 -6.77
C ASP A 221 5.79 7.81 -5.78
N ALA A 222 4.59 7.24 -5.81
CA ALA A 222 3.49 7.62 -4.91
C ALA A 222 2.58 6.45 -4.54
N ARG A 223 1.97 6.48 -3.35
CA ARG A 223 1.02 5.44 -2.92
C ARG A 223 -0.28 6.01 -2.35
N ALA A 224 -0.33 7.28 -1.99
CA ALA A 224 -1.47 7.86 -1.29
C ALA A 224 -2.01 9.08 -1.99
N ILE A 225 -3.34 9.15 -2.05
CA ILE A 225 -4.12 10.32 -2.42
C ILE A 225 -5.31 10.39 -1.47
N ASP A 226 -5.76 11.59 -1.10
CA ASP A 226 -7.05 11.84 -0.45
C ASP A 226 -7.58 13.24 -0.82
N THR A 227 -8.77 13.58 -0.35
CA THR A 227 -9.46 14.84 -0.63
C THR A 227 -9.82 15.58 0.65
N SER A 228 -10.14 16.87 0.57
CA SER A 228 -10.64 17.62 1.70
C SER A 228 -12.09 17.24 2.03
N LYS A 229 -12.33 16.76 3.26
CA LYS A 229 -13.64 16.31 3.74
C LYS A 229 -14.28 17.21 4.80
N HIS A 230 -13.58 18.26 5.25
CA HIS A 230 -14.15 19.25 6.14
C HIS A 230 -15.27 20.03 5.45
N LYS A 231 -16.36 20.31 6.19
CA LYS A 231 -17.59 20.95 5.66
C LYS A 231 -17.37 22.27 4.90
N ASP A 232 -16.39 23.06 5.30
CA ASP A 232 -16.10 24.37 4.68
C ASP A 232 -15.14 24.26 3.46
N TYR A 233 -14.65 23.05 3.19
CA TYR A 233 -13.64 22.76 2.16
C TYR A 233 -14.03 21.52 1.33
N LEU A 234 -15.30 21.11 1.31
CA LEU A 234 -15.75 19.94 0.56
C LEU A 234 -15.36 20.08 -0.91
N ASP A 235 -14.67 19.07 -1.45
CA ASP A 235 -14.19 19.01 -2.84
C ASP A 235 -13.35 20.21 -3.29
N LYS A 236 -12.70 20.89 -2.34
CA LYS A 236 -11.83 22.04 -2.65
C LYS A 236 -10.41 21.61 -3.00
N TYR A 237 -9.85 20.68 -2.24
CA TYR A 237 -8.46 20.26 -2.39
C TYR A 237 -8.31 18.74 -2.45
N ALA A 238 -7.30 18.31 -3.19
CA ALA A 238 -6.76 16.96 -3.13
C ALA A 238 -5.32 17.01 -2.62
N VAL A 239 -4.84 15.90 -2.06
CA VAL A 239 -3.48 15.77 -1.55
C VAL A 239 -2.87 14.46 -2.03
N VAL A 240 -1.62 14.50 -2.47
CA VAL A 240 -0.84 13.31 -2.83
C VAL A 240 0.37 13.18 -1.92
N GLY A 241 0.57 11.97 -1.43
CA GLY A 241 1.74 11.56 -0.68
C GLY A 241 2.76 10.88 -1.59
N CYS A 242 3.92 11.52 -1.75
CA CYS A 242 5.01 10.98 -2.54
C CYS A 242 5.97 10.14 -1.68
N TYR A 243 6.38 9.01 -2.23
CA TYR A 243 7.59 8.29 -1.80
C TYR A 243 8.83 8.99 -2.37
N TRP A 244 8.78 9.40 -3.65
CA TRP A 244 9.85 10.16 -4.28
C TRP A 244 9.34 11.23 -5.26
N PRO A 245 9.80 12.49 -5.13
CA PRO A 245 10.54 13.02 -3.99
C PRO A 245 9.75 12.92 -2.68
N PRO A 246 10.38 12.68 -1.52
CA PRO A 246 9.70 12.63 -0.22
C PRO A 246 8.99 13.96 0.08
N SER A 247 7.69 14.01 -0.20
CA SER A 247 6.91 15.24 -0.18
C SER A 247 5.40 15.01 -0.12
N ILE A 248 4.70 16.04 0.35
CA ILE A 248 3.25 16.20 0.30
C ILE A 248 2.95 17.24 -0.78
N VAL A 249 2.06 16.90 -1.72
CA VAL A 249 1.63 17.79 -2.80
C VAL A 249 0.15 18.09 -2.67
N THR A 250 -0.21 19.36 -2.51
CA THR A 250 -1.60 19.84 -2.48
C THR A 250 -2.01 20.30 -3.88
N LEU A 251 -3.20 19.88 -4.30
CA LEU A 251 -3.80 20.16 -5.60
C LEU A 251 -5.17 20.83 -5.43
N GLU A 252 -5.58 21.67 -6.39
CA GLU A 252 -6.99 22.01 -6.56
C GLU A 252 -7.77 20.74 -6.93
N ALA A 253 -8.86 20.46 -6.23
CA ALA A 253 -9.58 19.20 -6.42
C ALA A 253 -10.34 19.13 -7.74
N ASP A 254 -10.80 20.25 -8.31
CA ASP A 254 -11.63 20.25 -9.52
C ASP A 254 -10.82 20.24 -10.83
N THR A 255 -9.52 20.50 -10.76
CA THR A 255 -8.64 20.65 -11.93
C THR A 255 -7.32 19.89 -11.79
N LEU A 256 -6.93 19.47 -10.59
CA LEU A 256 -5.62 18.93 -10.25
C LEU A 256 -4.44 19.91 -10.47
N ASP A 257 -4.68 21.23 -10.50
CA ASP A 257 -3.59 22.21 -10.56
C ASP A 257 -2.74 22.13 -9.27
N PRO A 258 -1.39 22.03 -9.37
CA PRO A 258 -0.54 21.91 -8.21
C PRO A 258 -0.35 23.26 -7.50
N LEU A 259 -0.71 23.29 -6.21
CA LEU A 259 -0.73 24.50 -5.39
C LEU A 259 0.49 24.65 -4.47
N LYS A 260 0.87 23.56 -3.79
CA LYS A 260 1.89 23.58 -2.75
C LYS A 260 2.62 22.25 -2.69
N ILE A 261 3.93 22.32 -2.47
CA ILE A 261 4.79 21.18 -2.14
C ILE A 261 5.38 21.44 -0.75
N VAL A 262 5.36 20.42 0.11
CA VAL A 262 6.04 20.41 1.41
C VAL A 262 6.92 19.17 1.45
N SER A 263 8.24 19.35 1.63
CA SER A 263 9.16 18.21 1.79
C SER A 263 8.91 17.54 3.15
N THR A 264 9.08 16.22 3.19
CA THR A 264 8.90 15.41 4.39
C THR A 264 10.21 14.95 5.02
N GLY A 265 11.36 15.25 4.39
CA GLY A 265 12.68 14.99 4.97
C GLY A 265 12.79 15.65 6.34
N SER A 266 13.03 14.85 7.38
CA SER A 266 12.96 15.27 8.78
C SER A 266 13.83 14.33 9.64
N TYR A 267 13.86 14.56 10.94
CA TYR A 267 14.54 13.72 11.92
C TYR A 267 13.62 12.60 12.40
N THR A 268 14.17 11.41 12.63
CA THR A 268 13.45 10.31 13.30
C THR A 268 13.03 10.74 14.71
N TYR A 269 11.82 10.37 15.13
CA TYR A 269 11.31 10.76 16.44
C TYR A 269 12.12 10.16 17.62
N ASP A 270 12.74 8.99 17.42
CA ASP A 270 13.41 8.22 18.46
C ASP A 270 14.93 8.47 18.51
N THR A 271 15.62 8.36 17.37
CA THR A 271 17.08 8.49 17.29
C THR A 271 17.54 9.90 16.92
N ASN A 272 16.63 10.79 16.54
CA ASN A 272 16.94 12.13 16.05
C ASN A 272 17.97 12.13 14.90
N GLU A 273 17.85 11.15 14.00
CA GLU A 273 18.69 11.00 12.82
C GLU A 273 17.98 11.57 11.59
N TYR A 274 18.67 12.43 10.85
CA TYR A 274 18.10 13.02 9.65
C TYR A 274 17.85 11.97 8.57
N THR A 275 16.60 11.88 8.14
CA THR A 275 16.13 10.96 7.10
C THR A 275 15.60 11.77 5.92
N ARG A 276 16.36 11.79 4.82
CA ARG A 276 15.92 12.39 3.55
C ARG A 276 14.71 11.66 2.98
N GLU A 277 14.77 10.33 2.91
CA GLU A 277 13.73 9.48 2.32
C GLU A 277 12.62 9.16 3.32
N ALA A 278 11.98 10.19 3.86
CA ALA A 278 10.86 10.09 4.78
C ALA A 278 9.55 10.03 4.00
N ARG A 279 9.18 8.83 3.55
CA ARG A 279 8.08 8.58 2.61
C ARG A 279 6.73 8.88 3.24
N VAL A 280 5.82 9.44 2.44
CA VAL A 280 4.42 9.58 2.84
C VAL A 280 3.68 8.27 2.60
N ALA A 281 3.16 7.66 3.68
CA ALA A 281 2.33 6.47 3.61
C ALA A 281 0.83 6.85 3.56
N ALA A 282 -0.03 6.29 4.41
CA ALA A 282 -1.45 6.63 4.39
C ALA A 282 -1.72 8.12 4.67
N ILE A 283 -2.74 8.63 3.98
CA ILE A 283 -3.37 9.93 4.21
C ILE A 283 -4.84 9.67 4.51
N ILE A 284 -5.37 10.34 5.53
CA ILE A 284 -6.80 10.36 5.82
C ILE A 284 -7.27 11.77 6.13
N ALA A 285 -8.44 12.15 5.64
CA ALA A 285 -8.99 13.49 5.87
C ALA A 285 -9.84 13.58 7.15
N SER A 286 -9.60 14.62 7.94
CA SER A 286 -10.46 14.95 9.08
C SER A 286 -11.84 15.42 8.62
N HIS A 287 -12.86 15.08 9.41
CA HIS A 287 -14.24 15.57 9.24
C HIS A 287 -14.52 16.79 10.14
N ASP A 288 -13.73 16.98 11.21
CA ASP A 288 -13.93 18.01 12.25
C ASP A 288 -13.10 19.28 12.01
N LYS A 289 -11.88 19.11 11.46
CA LYS A 289 -10.96 20.21 11.15
C LYS A 289 -10.57 20.19 9.68
N PRO A 290 -10.16 21.33 9.08
CA PRO A 290 -9.60 21.37 7.74
C PRO A 290 -8.16 20.82 7.71
N GLU A 291 -8.01 19.55 8.13
CA GLU A 291 -6.72 18.87 8.26
C GLU A 291 -6.69 17.54 7.50
N TRP A 292 -5.53 17.23 6.92
CA TRP A 292 -5.16 15.87 6.55
C TRP A 292 -4.25 15.28 7.62
N ILE A 293 -4.44 14.01 7.92
CA ILE A 293 -3.64 13.23 8.85
C ILE A 293 -2.75 12.32 8.01
N ILE A 294 -1.45 12.56 8.08
CA ILE A 294 -0.48 12.05 7.11
C ILE A 294 0.59 11.25 7.84
N ASN A 295 0.74 9.97 7.50
CA ASN A 295 1.82 9.13 8.00
C ASN A 295 3.14 9.46 7.29
N ILE A 296 4.16 9.85 8.06
CA ILE A 296 5.55 9.97 7.59
C ILE A 296 6.32 8.75 8.09
N LYS A 297 6.56 7.81 7.18
CA LYS A 297 6.92 6.42 7.47
C LYS A 297 8.23 6.30 8.24
N GLU A 298 9.35 6.68 7.65
CA GLU A 298 10.68 6.36 8.18
C GLU A 298 11.02 7.18 9.43
N THR A 299 10.49 8.40 9.54
CA THR A 299 10.71 9.29 10.70
C THR A 299 9.79 8.97 11.87
N GLY A 300 8.70 8.23 11.64
CA GLY A 300 7.77 7.80 12.68
C GLY A 300 6.91 8.94 13.23
N GLN A 301 6.46 9.82 12.33
CA GLN A 301 5.66 10.98 12.67
C GLN A 301 4.31 10.94 11.95
N VAL A 302 3.25 11.36 12.63
CA VAL A 302 1.96 11.66 12.01
C VAL A 302 1.83 13.17 11.92
N TRP A 303 1.71 13.70 10.70
CA TRP A 303 1.58 15.13 10.46
C TRP A 303 0.11 15.49 10.31
N LEU A 304 -0.37 16.40 11.15
CA LEU A 304 -1.68 17.05 11.00
C LEU A 304 -1.46 18.31 10.16
N TYR A 305 -1.77 18.18 8.88
CA TYR A 305 -1.56 19.21 7.86
C TYR A 305 -2.83 20.05 7.72
N ASP A 306 -2.82 21.27 8.23
CA ASP A 306 -3.91 22.24 8.12
C ASP A 306 -3.86 22.93 6.74
N TYR A 307 -4.91 22.67 5.94
CA TYR A 307 -5.08 23.21 4.59
C TYR A 307 -6.03 24.41 4.54
N SER A 308 -6.40 25.01 5.67
CA SER A 308 -7.23 26.22 5.71
C SER A 308 -6.58 27.40 4.98
N ASN A 309 -5.23 27.44 4.98
CA ASN A 309 -4.41 28.34 4.20
C ASN A 309 -3.29 27.58 3.45
N VAL A 310 -3.59 27.08 2.25
CA VAL A 310 -2.64 26.29 1.43
C VAL A 310 -1.33 27.03 1.13
N LYS A 311 -1.31 28.37 1.13
CA LYS A 311 -0.07 29.13 0.93
C LYS A 311 0.85 29.03 2.14
N ASN A 312 0.26 29.06 3.35
CA ASN A 312 0.94 29.02 4.64
C ASN A 312 0.37 27.88 5.51
N PRO A 313 0.55 26.61 5.11
CA PRO A 313 -0.01 25.49 5.85
C PRO A 313 0.62 25.42 7.23
N LYS A 314 -0.19 25.10 8.24
CA LYS A 314 0.32 24.75 9.57
C LYS A 314 0.44 23.24 9.64
N VAL A 315 1.54 22.77 10.21
CA VAL A 315 1.78 21.33 10.38
C VAL A 315 2.06 21.07 11.84
N THR A 316 1.23 20.24 12.47
CA THR A 316 1.53 19.66 13.79
C THR A 316 2.20 18.31 13.56
N MET A 317 3.47 18.18 13.95
CA MET A 317 4.20 16.92 13.87
C MET A 317 3.99 16.14 15.16
N VAL A 318 3.23 15.06 15.10
CA VAL A 318 3.00 14.17 16.23
C VAL A 318 3.99 13.02 16.17
N GLU A 319 4.89 12.93 17.16
CA GLU A 319 5.77 11.79 17.33
C GLU A 319 4.95 10.54 17.67
N ALA A 320 5.14 9.46 16.91
CA ALA A 320 4.36 8.23 17.03
C ALA A 320 5.29 7.03 17.15
N GLU A 321 5.51 6.30 16.05
CA GLU A 321 6.39 5.14 15.98
C GLU A 321 6.92 5.01 14.55
N ARG A 322 8.17 4.58 14.36
CA ARG A 322 8.77 4.43 13.02
C ARG A 322 8.09 3.34 12.21
N PHE A 323 8.15 3.50 10.89
CA PHE A 323 7.58 2.61 9.88
C PHE A 323 6.04 2.63 9.83
N LEU A 324 5.44 3.79 10.10
CA LEU A 324 4.02 4.04 9.86
C LEU A 324 3.65 3.68 8.42
N HIS A 325 2.56 2.96 8.24
CA HIS A 325 2.10 2.51 6.94
C HIS A 325 0.63 2.92 6.74
N ASP A 326 -0.29 2.06 7.09
CA ASP A 326 -1.72 2.15 6.85
C ASP A 326 -2.53 2.18 8.14
N GLY A 327 -3.77 2.66 8.03
CA GLY A 327 -4.61 2.93 9.18
C GLY A 327 -5.95 3.54 8.78
N GLY A 328 -6.81 3.71 9.78
CA GLY A 328 -8.11 4.32 9.61
C GLY A 328 -8.65 4.90 10.92
N TRP A 329 -9.79 5.55 10.80
CA TRP A 329 -10.61 6.03 11.87
C TRP A 329 -11.18 4.90 12.73
N ASP A 330 -11.30 5.19 14.03
CA ASP A 330 -12.27 4.54 14.90
C ASP A 330 -13.72 4.90 14.50
N LEU A 331 -14.71 4.24 15.12
CA LEU A 331 -16.15 4.51 14.87
C LEU A 331 -16.55 5.99 15.02
N SER A 332 -15.91 6.74 15.93
CA SER A 332 -16.23 8.15 16.15
C SER A 332 -15.59 9.09 15.14
N LYS A 333 -14.66 8.61 14.30
CA LYS A 333 -13.84 9.41 13.37
C LYS A 333 -13.05 10.52 14.05
N ARG A 334 -12.57 10.25 15.27
CA ARG A 334 -11.70 11.16 16.02
C ARG A 334 -10.29 10.62 16.14
N TYR A 335 -10.16 9.32 16.35
CA TYR A 335 -8.89 8.66 16.60
C TYR A 335 -8.41 7.97 15.34
N PHE A 336 -7.23 8.36 14.89
CA PHE A 336 -6.57 7.69 13.77
C PHE A 336 -5.72 6.54 14.30
N MET A 337 -6.12 5.32 13.96
CA MET A 337 -5.48 4.05 14.30
C MET A 337 -4.56 3.67 13.15
N THR A 338 -3.24 3.68 13.35
CA THR A 338 -2.27 3.42 12.28
C THR A 338 -1.19 2.43 12.68
N ALA A 339 -0.86 1.52 11.76
CA ALA A 339 0.15 0.50 11.96
C ALA A 339 1.55 1.04 11.70
N ALA A 340 2.42 0.93 12.71
CA ALA A 340 3.87 0.96 12.56
C ALA A 340 4.35 -0.48 12.32
N ASN A 341 4.15 -0.94 11.09
CA ASN A 341 4.12 -2.37 10.78
C ASN A 341 5.43 -3.09 11.08
N ALA A 342 6.59 -2.53 10.75
CA ALA A 342 7.88 -3.16 11.00
C ALA A 342 8.28 -3.18 12.49
N ARG A 343 7.50 -2.53 13.36
CA ARG A 343 7.69 -2.49 14.82
C ARG A 343 6.57 -3.18 15.59
N ASP A 344 5.66 -3.88 14.92
CA ASP A 344 4.57 -4.63 15.56
C ASP A 344 3.71 -3.75 16.50
N MET A 345 3.46 -2.51 16.07
CA MET A 345 2.79 -1.47 16.87
C MET A 345 1.61 -0.86 16.12
N ILE A 346 0.58 -0.48 16.88
CA ILE A 346 -0.53 0.39 16.43
C ILE A 346 -0.44 1.71 17.19
N SER A 347 -0.14 2.79 16.50
CA SER A 347 -0.18 4.15 17.05
C SER A 347 -1.59 4.74 16.95
N VAL A 348 -1.99 5.46 17.98
CA VAL A 348 -3.32 6.08 18.10
C VAL A 348 -3.16 7.59 18.24
N ILE A 349 -3.67 8.34 17.26
CA ILE A 349 -3.59 9.80 17.25
C ILE A 349 -4.96 10.39 17.57
N ASP A 350 -5.07 11.22 18.60
CA ASP A 350 -6.24 12.05 18.84
C ASP A 350 -6.16 13.30 17.97
N THR A 351 -6.96 13.33 16.91
CA THR A 351 -6.91 14.41 15.91
C THR A 351 -7.60 15.69 16.40
N LYS A 352 -8.44 15.57 17.44
CA LYS A 352 -9.04 16.73 18.10
C LYS A 352 -8.00 17.47 18.95
N GLU A 353 -7.22 16.73 19.74
CA GLU A 353 -6.20 17.33 20.63
C GLU A 353 -4.83 17.49 19.96
N GLY A 354 -4.62 16.84 18.82
CA GLY A 354 -3.40 16.93 18.04
C GLY A 354 -2.20 16.19 18.64
N LYS A 355 -2.42 15.01 19.25
CA LYS A 355 -1.36 14.29 19.99
C LYS A 355 -1.49 12.76 19.90
N LEU A 356 -0.38 12.07 20.13
CA LEU A 356 -0.34 10.63 20.36
C LEU A 356 -1.06 10.30 21.68
N VAL A 357 -1.92 9.28 21.67
CA VAL A 357 -2.61 8.78 22.86
C VAL A 357 -2.02 7.45 23.33
N ALA A 358 -1.62 6.60 22.39
CA ALA A 358 -1.03 5.31 22.71
C ALA A 358 -0.20 4.77 21.54
N ASN A 359 0.87 4.04 21.86
CA ASN A 359 1.47 3.04 21.00
C ASN A 359 1.15 1.67 21.59
N ILE A 360 0.34 0.89 20.88
CA ILE A 360 -0.22 -0.37 21.37
C ILE A 360 0.53 -1.51 20.67
N PRO A 361 1.24 -2.39 21.41
CA PRO A 361 1.79 -3.60 20.83
C PRO A 361 0.67 -4.41 20.18
N SER A 362 0.81 -4.71 18.89
CA SER A 362 -0.22 -5.39 18.12
C SER A 362 -0.37 -6.87 18.53
N GLN A 363 0.54 -7.39 19.36
CA GLN A 363 0.57 -8.79 19.82
C GLN A 363 0.64 -9.82 18.68
N GLY A 364 1.00 -9.39 17.47
CA GLY A 364 1.23 -10.21 16.28
C GLY A 364 2.35 -9.56 15.45
N ASN A 365 2.76 -10.20 14.36
CA ASN A 365 3.87 -9.69 13.55
C ASN A 365 3.40 -8.97 12.28
N LYS A 366 3.91 -7.77 12.03
CA LYS A 366 3.62 -6.90 10.90
C LYS A 366 2.13 -6.60 10.73
N PRO A 367 1.50 -5.83 11.64
CA PRO A 367 0.10 -5.44 11.50
C PRO A 367 -0.11 -4.70 10.17
N HIS A 368 -1.18 -5.06 9.47
CA HIS A 368 -1.55 -4.46 8.19
C HIS A 368 -3.09 -4.39 8.08
N PRO A 369 -3.70 -3.32 8.61
CA PRO A 369 -5.16 -3.21 8.70
C PRO A 369 -5.84 -2.82 7.38
N GLY A 370 -5.12 -2.27 6.41
CA GLY A 370 -5.72 -1.38 5.43
C GLY A 370 -6.27 -0.13 6.14
N ARG A 371 -7.60 0.03 6.16
CA ARG A 371 -8.28 1.01 7.02
C ARG A 371 -8.71 0.41 8.38
N GLY A 372 -8.61 -0.91 8.51
CA GLY A 372 -9.16 -1.69 9.61
C GLY A 372 -10.65 -1.98 9.42
N ALA A 373 -11.23 -2.59 10.45
CA ALA A 373 -12.67 -2.85 10.53
C ALA A 373 -13.19 -2.41 11.90
N ASN A 374 -14.29 -1.67 11.91
CA ASN A 374 -14.88 -1.18 13.15
C ASN A 374 -16.06 -2.04 13.60
N VAL A 375 -16.22 -2.22 14.91
CA VAL A 375 -17.37 -2.92 15.51
C VAL A 375 -17.83 -2.23 16.79
N ASP A 376 -19.14 -2.07 16.96
CA ASP A 376 -19.73 -1.69 18.24
C ASP A 376 -20.11 -2.97 19.00
N HIS A 377 -19.23 -3.42 19.89
CA HIS A 377 -19.31 -4.73 20.50
C HIS A 377 -20.14 -4.67 21.81
N PRO A 378 -21.09 -5.60 22.05
CA PRO A 378 -21.98 -5.55 23.21
C PRO A 378 -21.26 -5.58 24.58
N THR A 379 -20.19 -6.35 24.69
CA THR A 379 -19.40 -6.46 25.93
C THR A 379 -18.29 -5.42 26.07
N TYR A 380 -17.52 -5.17 25.00
CA TYR A 380 -16.30 -4.36 25.09
C TYR A 380 -16.50 -2.88 24.68
N GLY A 381 -17.65 -2.55 24.08
CA GLY A 381 -17.90 -1.26 23.46
C GLY A 381 -17.28 -1.15 22.05
N PRO A 382 -17.10 0.08 21.53
CA PRO A 382 -16.43 0.33 20.25
C PRO A 382 -15.03 -0.28 20.16
N LEU A 383 -14.80 -1.08 19.11
CA LEU A 383 -13.51 -1.69 18.78
C LEU A 383 -13.09 -1.34 17.35
N TRP A 384 -11.78 -1.37 17.13
CA TRP A 384 -11.15 -1.35 15.82
C TRP A 384 -10.26 -2.58 15.66
N ALA A 385 -10.31 -3.22 14.49
CA ALA A 385 -9.63 -4.47 14.21
C ALA A 385 -8.51 -4.34 13.17
N SER A 386 -7.45 -5.14 13.36
CA SER A 386 -6.35 -5.31 12.41
C SER A 386 -5.99 -6.79 12.26
N GLY A 387 -5.63 -7.18 11.05
CA GLY A 387 -4.87 -8.41 10.83
C GLY A 387 -3.39 -8.14 10.60
N HIS A 388 -2.65 -9.18 10.22
CA HIS A 388 -1.19 -9.21 10.22
C HIS A 388 -0.62 -9.92 8.98
N ILE A 389 0.45 -9.34 8.41
CA ILE A 389 1.19 -9.96 7.30
C ILE A 389 2.07 -11.10 7.81
N GLY A 390 2.68 -10.97 8.99
CA GLY A 390 3.67 -11.90 9.51
C GLY A 390 3.10 -13.01 10.40
N SER A 391 1.80 -12.98 10.73
CA SER A 391 1.14 -13.95 11.61
C SER A 391 -0.33 -14.11 11.23
N ASN A 392 -0.97 -15.20 11.65
CA ASN A 392 -2.40 -15.45 11.44
C ASN A 392 -3.29 -14.71 12.45
N ASP A 393 -2.75 -13.74 13.17
CA ASP A 393 -3.44 -13.05 14.25
C ASP A 393 -4.39 -11.96 13.74
N ILE A 394 -5.59 -11.89 14.31
CA ILE A 394 -6.51 -10.75 14.24
C ILE A 394 -6.68 -10.19 15.65
N ILE A 395 -6.48 -8.89 15.80
CA ILE A 395 -6.65 -8.18 17.07
C ILE A 395 -7.82 -7.22 17.04
N PHE A 396 -8.41 -6.99 18.22
CA PHE A 396 -9.46 -6.02 18.45
C PHE A 396 -9.05 -5.08 19.58
N ILE A 397 -8.98 -3.79 19.27
CA ILE A 397 -8.54 -2.74 20.17
C ILE A 397 -9.74 -1.89 20.58
N GLY A 398 -9.92 -1.64 21.88
CA GLY A 398 -10.97 -0.74 22.37
C GLY A 398 -10.69 0.73 22.02
N THR A 399 -11.68 1.45 21.53
CA THR A 399 -11.51 2.84 21.01
C THR A 399 -12.34 3.90 21.72
N ASP A 400 -13.05 3.56 22.80
CA ASP A 400 -13.89 4.49 23.55
C ASP A 400 -13.33 4.80 24.95
N PRO A 401 -12.45 5.82 25.08
CA PRO A 401 -11.88 6.22 26.37
C PRO A 401 -12.89 6.87 27.32
N LYS A 402 -14.09 7.26 26.85
CA LYS A 402 -15.08 7.95 27.68
C LYS A 402 -16.01 6.98 28.39
N LYS A 403 -16.66 6.08 27.65
CA LYS A 403 -17.64 5.14 28.25
C LYS A 403 -17.02 3.78 28.57
N HIS A 404 -15.93 3.41 27.90
CA HIS A 404 -15.23 2.12 28.10
C HIS A 404 -13.74 2.31 28.47
N PRO A 405 -13.40 3.15 29.48
CA PRO A 405 -12.00 3.51 29.79
C PRO A 405 -11.12 2.31 30.18
N LYS A 406 -11.71 1.22 30.70
CA LYS A 406 -10.96 0.00 31.03
C LYS A 406 -10.40 -0.72 29.79
N ASN A 407 -11.09 -0.58 28.65
CA ASN A 407 -10.82 -1.25 27.38
C ASN A 407 -10.06 -0.36 26.39
N ALA A 408 -10.20 0.97 26.52
CA ALA A 408 -9.61 1.92 25.61
C ALA A 408 -8.09 1.73 25.48
N TRP A 409 -7.64 1.72 24.22
CA TRP A 409 -6.23 1.62 23.82
C TRP A 409 -5.54 0.33 24.27
N LYS A 410 -6.30 -0.76 24.36
CA LYS A 410 -5.79 -2.10 24.66
C LYS A 410 -6.34 -3.10 23.67
N VAL A 411 -5.52 -4.10 23.32
CA VAL A 411 -6.01 -5.31 22.68
C VAL A 411 -6.88 -6.06 23.69
N VAL A 412 -8.20 -6.01 23.50
CA VAL A 412 -9.18 -6.67 24.39
C VAL A 412 -9.46 -8.12 23.97
N LYS A 413 -9.21 -8.42 22.69
CA LYS A 413 -9.34 -9.77 22.13
C LYS A 413 -8.31 -9.96 21.03
N LYS A 414 -7.73 -11.14 21.01
CA LYS A 414 -6.88 -11.66 19.93
C LYS A 414 -7.44 -13.01 19.50
N ILE A 415 -7.52 -13.26 18.20
CA ILE A 415 -7.85 -14.57 17.63
C ILE A 415 -6.85 -14.94 16.54
N GLN A 416 -6.87 -16.20 16.14
CA GLN A 416 -6.07 -16.72 15.04
C GLN A 416 -6.98 -17.18 13.89
N LEU A 417 -6.60 -16.84 12.66
CA LEU A 417 -7.17 -17.43 11.46
C LEU A 417 -6.71 -18.89 11.35
N PRO A 418 -7.55 -19.81 10.80
CA PRO A 418 -7.19 -21.20 10.58
C PRO A 418 -5.88 -21.37 9.78
N GLY A 419 -5.04 -22.32 10.19
CA GLY A 419 -3.77 -22.64 9.54
C GLY A 419 -2.62 -21.69 9.90
N GLU A 420 -1.40 -22.20 9.77
CA GLU A 420 -0.16 -21.52 10.18
C GLU A 420 0.26 -20.36 9.27
N GLY A 421 1.14 -19.50 9.76
CA GLY A 421 1.76 -18.40 8.99
C GLY A 421 0.88 -17.16 8.85
N GLY A 422 1.36 -16.13 8.14
CA GLY A 422 0.64 -14.85 8.00
C GLY A 422 -0.13 -14.70 6.70
N GLY A 423 0.05 -13.55 6.06
CA GLY A 423 -0.44 -13.26 4.71
C GLY A 423 -1.73 -12.46 4.63
N ASN A 424 -2.32 -12.04 5.76
CA ASN A 424 -3.47 -11.14 5.74
C ASN A 424 -3.06 -9.73 5.28
N LEU A 425 -3.80 -9.19 4.31
CA LEU A 425 -3.63 -7.81 3.86
C LEU A 425 -4.79 -6.93 4.29
N PHE A 426 -6.01 -7.45 4.31
CA PHE A 426 -7.18 -6.65 4.64
C PHE A 426 -8.11 -7.37 5.61
N VAL A 427 -8.58 -6.59 6.58
CA VAL A 427 -9.81 -6.88 7.32
C VAL A 427 -10.89 -5.90 6.89
N LYS A 428 -12.16 -6.32 6.90
CA LYS A 428 -13.27 -5.47 6.48
C LYS A 428 -14.56 -5.75 7.22
N GLY A 429 -15.21 -4.72 7.74
CA GLY A 429 -16.56 -4.77 8.28
C GLY A 429 -17.52 -3.86 7.53
N HIS A 430 -18.79 -3.94 7.92
CA HIS A 430 -19.81 -2.97 7.56
C HIS A 430 -20.92 -2.98 8.63
N PRO A 431 -21.54 -1.83 8.97
CA PRO A 431 -22.62 -1.78 9.97
C PRO A 431 -23.74 -2.82 9.75
N ASN A 432 -24.11 -3.05 8.49
CA ASN A 432 -25.19 -3.96 8.09
C ASN A 432 -24.76 -5.43 7.92
N SER A 433 -23.47 -5.74 8.05
CA SER A 433 -22.94 -7.11 8.01
C SER A 433 -22.79 -7.68 9.43
N PRO A 434 -23.09 -8.96 9.68
CA PRO A 434 -22.76 -9.63 10.93
C PRO A 434 -21.28 -10.01 11.05
N TYR A 435 -20.51 -9.88 9.96
CA TYR A 435 -19.15 -10.38 9.86
C TYR A 435 -18.10 -9.27 9.67
N ILE A 436 -16.92 -9.54 10.22
CA ILE A 436 -15.65 -8.99 9.76
C ILE A 436 -15.00 -10.04 8.87
N LEU A 437 -14.55 -9.66 7.67
CA LEU A 437 -13.90 -10.55 6.72
C LEU A 437 -12.39 -10.34 6.72
N ALA A 438 -11.62 -11.41 6.58
CA ALA A 438 -10.17 -11.38 6.48
C ALA A 438 -9.69 -12.21 5.29
N ASP A 439 -8.74 -11.68 4.51
CA ASP A 439 -8.10 -12.37 3.38
C ASP A 439 -6.71 -12.89 3.76
N ARG A 440 -6.08 -13.74 2.93
CA ARG A 440 -4.66 -14.14 3.07
C ARG A 440 -3.91 -14.27 1.73
N PRO A 441 -4.01 -13.31 0.79
CA PRO A 441 -3.61 -13.49 -0.62
C PRO A 441 -2.09 -13.63 -0.84
N VAL A 442 -1.28 -13.37 0.17
CA VAL A 442 0.18 -13.55 0.12
C VAL A 442 0.68 -14.66 1.03
N ASN A 443 -0.22 -15.51 1.55
CA ASN A 443 0.19 -16.73 2.24
C ASN A 443 0.87 -17.70 1.24
N PRO A 444 1.95 -18.41 1.64
CA PRO A 444 2.63 -19.38 0.79
C PRO A 444 1.87 -20.70 0.63
N ASP A 445 1.01 -21.08 1.59
CA ASP A 445 0.12 -22.22 1.45
C ASP A 445 -1.03 -21.87 0.51
N ARG A 446 -1.14 -22.63 -0.59
CA ARG A 446 -2.12 -22.36 -1.65
C ARG A 446 -3.55 -22.37 -1.12
N LYS A 447 -3.90 -23.32 -0.25
CA LYS A 447 -5.25 -23.46 0.27
C LYS A 447 -5.63 -22.26 1.15
N LEU A 448 -4.72 -21.83 2.02
CA LEU A 448 -4.92 -20.64 2.86
C LEU A 448 -4.94 -19.36 2.02
N GLN A 449 -4.11 -19.29 0.98
CA GLN A 449 -4.02 -18.17 0.05
C GLN A 449 -5.31 -17.98 -0.75
N THR A 450 -5.98 -19.07 -1.14
CA THR A 450 -7.21 -19.08 -1.93
C THR A 450 -8.47 -19.21 -1.09
N SER A 451 -8.40 -18.82 0.17
CA SER A 451 -9.53 -18.81 1.10
C SER A 451 -9.71 -17.44 1.75
N PHE A 452 -10.92 -17.18 2.25
CA PHE A 452 -11.16 -16.07 3.17
C PHE A 452 -11.99 -16.50 4.38
N TYR A 453 -11.93 -15.68 5.43
CA TYR A 453 -12.40 -16.06 6.75
C TYR A 453 -13.43 -15.05 7.23
N ALA A 454 -14.57 -15.56 7.71
CA ALA A 454 -15.62 -14.74 8.31
C ALA A 454 -15.55 -14.85 9.82
N ILE A 455 -15.40 -13.69 10.46
CA ILE A 455 -15.36 -13.52 11.90
C ILE A 455 -16.68 -12.94 12.35
N ASP A 456 -17.40 -13.60 13.25
CA ASP A 456 -18.62 -13.05 13.83
C ASP A 456 -18.26 -11.82 14.68
N LYS A 457 -18.86 -10.67 14.38
CA LYS A 457 -18.46 -9.39 15.00
C LYS A 457 -18.83 -9.29 16.49
N ASN A 458 -19.77 -10.11 16.96
CA ASN A 458 -20.20 -10.13 18.37
C ASN A 458 -19.50 -11.22 19.18
N LYS A 459 -19.13 -12.34 18.55
CA LYS A 459 -18.37 -13.42 19.21
C LYS A 459 -16.86 -13.19 19.14
N LEU A 460 -16.41 -12.44 18.13
CA LEU A 460 -15.01 -12.24 17.78
C LEU A 460 -14.30 -13.58 17.58
N GLU A 461 -14.90 -14.47 16.79
CA GLU A 461 -14.42 -15.82 16.49
C GLU A 461 -14.64 -16.13 15.00
N VAL A 462 -13.73 -16.90 14.41
CA VAL A 462 -13.90 -17.37 13.02
C VAL A 462 -15.04 -18.39 12.99
N VAL A 463 -16.09 -18.09 12.23
CA VAL A 463 -17.29 -18.93 12.12
C VAL A 463 -17.44 -19.61 10.77
N LYS A 464 -16.76 -19.09 9.72
CA LYS A 464 -16.74 -19.70 8.39
C LYS A 464 -15.38 -19.49 7.72
N THR A 465 -14.94 -20.51 6.99
CA THR A 465 -13.86 -20.44 5.98
C THR A 465 -14.49 -20.67 4.62
N ILE A 466 -14.24 -19.78 3.67
CA ILE A 466 -14.77 -19.84 2.32
C ILE A 466 -13.58 -20.08 1.38
N GLU A 467 -13.51 -21.28 0.82
CA GLU A 467 -12.53 -21.64 -0.20
C GLU A 467 -13.03 -21.14 -1.56
N ILE A 468 -12.18 -20.47 -2.33
CA ILE A 468 -12.54 -19.99 -3.67
C ILE A 468 -12.57 -21.18 -4.64
N PRO A 469 -13.65 -21.36 -5.43
CA PRO A 469 -13.72 -22.43 -6.43
C PRO A 469 -12.58 -22.35 -7.46
N GLU A 470 -11.96 -23.51 -7.76
CA GLU A 470 -10.81 -23.61 -8.69
C GLU A 470 -11.06 -22.97 -10.06
N LYS A 471 -12.31 -23.02 -10.57
CA LYS A 471 -12.68 -22.39 -11.84
C LYS A 471 -12.44 -20.88 -11.88
N TYR A 472 -12.38 -20.21 -10.72
CA TYR A 472 -12.10 -18.77 -10.61
C TYR A 472 -10.64 -18.47 -10.32
N LEU A 473 -9.78 -19.49 -10.19
CA LEU A 473 -8.36 -19.38 -9.87
C LEU A 473 -7.52 -19.86 -11.07
N PRO A 474 -7.52 -19.12 -12.20
CA PRO A 474 -6.80 -19.56 -13.39
C PRO A 474 -5.30 -19.71 -13.15
N THR A 475 -4.75 -20.72 -13.80
CA THR A 475 -3.31 -21.01 -13.91
C THR A 475 -2.93 -20.97 -15.38
N VAL A 476 -1.86 -20.24 -15.71
CA VAL A 476 -1.51 -19.90 -17.09
C VAL A 476 -0.07 -20.24 -17.35
N LYS A 477 0.20 -20.88 -18.49
CA LYS A 477 1.56 -21.09 -18.96
C LYS A 477 1.99 -19.94 -19.88
N VAL A 478 3.05 -19.23 -19.52
CA VAL A 478 3.65 -18.12 -20.28
C VAL A 478 5.09 -18.49 -20.59
N GLY A 479 5.34 -18.95 -21.82
CA GLY A 479 6.61 -19.60 -22.16
C GLY A 479 6.81 -20.86 -21.32
N ASP A 480 7.93 -20.94 -20.60
CA ASP A 480 8.23 -22.06 -19.70
C ASP A 480 7.70 -21.87 -18.28
N LYS A 481 7.01 -20.75 -17.99
CA LYS A 481 6.55 -20.38 -16.65
C LYS A 481 5.09 -20.71 -16.45
N THR A 482 4.75 -21.22 -15.26
CA THR A 482 3.36 -21.38 -14.81
C THR A 482 3.05 -20.28 -13.83
N ILE A 483 2.08 -19.42 -14.14
CA ILE A 483 1.64 -18.31 -13.30
C ILE A 483 0.25 -18.64 -12.76
N GLU A 484 0.15 -18.75 -11.45
CA GLU A 484 -1.10 -18.95 -10.74
C GLU A 484 -1.68 -17.59 -10.29
N SER A 485 -2.97 -17.39 -10.50
CA SER A 485 -3.67 -16.28 -9.84
C SER A 485 -3.68 -16.49 -8.33
N ARG A 486 -3.45 -15.42 -7.56
CA ARG A 486 -3.61 -15.42 -6.10
C ARG A 486 -5.10 -15.41 -5.73
N GLY A 487 -5.38 -15.73 -4.48
CA GLY A 487 -6.75 -15.78 -3.98
C GLY A 487 -7.44 -14.42 -3.78
N PRO A 488 -8.51 -14.39 -2.97
CA PRO A 488 -9.32 -13.19 -2.76
C PRO A 488 -8.49 -12.11 -2.07
N VAL A 489 -8.58 -10.87 -2.56
CA VAL A 489 -7.93 -9.71 -1.94
C VAL A 489 -8.88 -8.52 -1.84
N HIS A 490 -8.77 -7.78 -0.72
CA HIS A 490 -9.43 -6.51 -0.46
C HIS A 490 -10.95 -6.59 -0.52
N PHE A 491 -11.65 -6.86 0.59
CA PHE A 491 -13.11 -6.81 0.61
C PHE A 491 -13.64 -5.38 0.54
N GLU A 492 -14.67 -5.16 -0.26
CA GLU A 492 -15.39 -3.88 -0.30
C GLU A 492 -16.89 -4.13 -0.39
N PHE A 493 -17.63 -3.51 0.52
CA PHE A 493 -19.09 -3.57 0.53
C PHE A 493 -19.68 -2.61 -0.50
N ASN A 494 -20.88 -2.92 -0.99
CA ASN A 494 -21.70 -1.95 -1.72
C ASN A 494 -22.27 -0.88 -0.76
N ALA A 495 -22.94 0.13 -1.29
CA ALA A 495 -23.33 1.32 -0.55
C ALA A 495 -24.32 1.06 0.59
N ASP A 496 -25.12 -0.01 0.49
CA ASP A 496 -26.03 -0.46 1.55
C ASP A 496 -25.45 -1.60 2.41
N GLY A 497 -24.28 -2.12 2.04
CA GLY A 497 -23.59 -3.25 2.66
C GLY A 497 -24.41 -4.54 2.74
N THR A 498 -25.25 -4.78 1.74
CA THR A 498 -25.94 -6.05 1.53
C THR A 498 -25.11 -7.04 0.70
N GLU A 499 -24.10 -6.54 -0.02
CA GLU A 499 -23.17 -7.34 -0.81
C GLU A 499 -21.72 -6.99 -0.49
N VAL A 500 -20.83 -7.97 -0.61
CA VAL A 500 -19.39 -7.80 -0.42
C VAL A 500 -18.62 -8.38 -1.60
N TRP A 501 -17.70 -7.57 -2.12
CA TRP A 501 -16.96 -7.85 -3.34
C TRP A 501 -15.51 -8.18 -3.00
N THR A 502 -14.93 -9.19 -3.65
CA THR A 502 -13.50 -9.52 -3.56
C THR A 502 -12.93 -9.76 -4.95
N SER A 503 -11.66 -9.41 -5.14
CA SER A 503 -10.97 -9.60 -6.42
C SER A 503 -10.14 -10.87 -6.36
N ILE A 504 -10.14 -11.67 -7.42
CA ILE A 504 -9.13 -12.69 -7.62
C ILE A 504 -7.91 -12.02 -8.24
N TRP A 505 -6.79 -12.02 -7.52
CA TRP A 505 -5.61 -11.28 -7.95
C TRP A 505 -4.79 -12.09 -8.97
N GLY A 506 -5.06 -11.85 -10.25
CA GLY A 506 -4.35 -12.45 -11.38
C GLY A 506 -3.07 -11.73 -11.83
N ASN A 507 -2.72 -11.93 -13.10
CA ASN A 507 -1.61 -11.27 -13.82
C ASN A 507 -2.14 -10.50 -15.05
N LYS A 508 -1.26 -9.81 -15.78
CA LYS A 508 -1.64 -8.98 -16.95
C LYS A 508 -2.01 -9.79 -18.20
N GLU A 509 -1.61 -11.05 -18.26
CA GLU A 509 -1.81 -11.90 -19.43
C GLU A 509 -3.26 -12.42 -19.47
N VAL A 510 -3.79 -12.83 -18.32
CA VAL A 510 -5.10 -13.49 -18.21
C VAL A 510 -6.04 -12.75 -17.27
N ALA A 511 -7.27 -12.56 -17.75
CA ALA A 511 -8.34 -11.96 -16.98
C ALA A 511 -8.75 -12.85 -15.81
N THR A 512 -9.17 -12.23 -14.73
CA THR A 512 -9.63 -12.88 -13.49
C THR A 512 -10.95 -12.25 -13.05
N ALA A 513 -11.65 -12.91 -12.14
CA ALA A 513 -12.99 -12.52 -11.74
C ALA A 513 -13.02 -11.55 -10.54
N ILE A 514 -14.12 -10.82 -10.42
CA ILE A 514 -14.57 -10.23 -9.15
C ILE A 514 -15.73 -11.08 -8.64
N LEU A 515 -15.62 -11.57 -7.41
CA LEU A 515 -16.63 -12.39 -6.77
C LEU A 515 -17.49 -11.54 -5.83
N VAL A 516 -18.81 -11.67 -5.95
CA VAL A 516 -19.78 -10.91 -5.16
C VAL A 516 -20.59 -11.87 -4.30
N TYR A 517 -20.51 -11.67 -2.99
CA TYR A 517 -21.18 -12.50 -1.99
C TYR A 517 -22.31 -11.72 -1.32
N ASP A 518 -23.36 -12.44 -0.89
CA ASP A 518 -24.32 -11.90 0.06
C ASP A 518 -23.62 -11.59 1.39
N ALA A 519 -23.77 -10.37 1.91
CA ALA A 519 -23.07 -9.95 3.12
C ALA A 519 -23.52 -10.71 4.39
N LYS A 520 -24.71 -11.32 4.40
CA LYS A 520 -25.28 -12.04 5.55
C LYS A 520 -25.08 -13.53 5.45
N THR A 521 -25.31 -14.14 4.30
CA THR A 521 -25.19 -15.60 4.14
C THR A 521 -23.76 -16.02 3.76
N LEU A 522 -23.01 -15.12 3.10
CA LEU A 522 -21.75 -15.39 2.41
C LEU A 522 -21.88 -16.39 1.27
N GLU A 523 -23.08 -16.55 0.72
CA GLU A 523 -23.30 -17.28 -0.53
C GLU A 523 -22.86 -16.42 -1.72
N LEU A 524 -22.23 -17.05 -2.71
CA LEU A 524 -21.81 -16.38 -3.94
C LEU A 524 -23.06 -15.98 -4.74
N LYS A 525 -23.33 -14.68 -4.88
CA LYS A 525 -24.49 -14.14 -5.60
C LYS A 525 -24.23 -13.93 -7.08
N SER A 526 -23.06 -13.41 -7.41
CA SER A 526 -22.69 -13.12 -8.79
C SER A 526 -21.19 -13.10 -8.97
N VAL A 527 -20.77 -13.24 -10.22
CA VAL A 527 -19.37 -13.19 -10.64
C VAL A 527 -19.29 -12.23 -11.80
N ILE A 528 -18.34 -11.28 -11.72
CA ILE A 528 -18.08 -10.33 -12.78
C ILE A 528 -16.84 -10.82 -13.52
N GLU A 529 -17.06 -11.27 -14.75
CA GLU A 529 -16.02 -11.74 -15.67
C GLU A 529 -16.07 -10.88 -16.93
N ASP A 530 -14.91 -10.37 -17.33
CA ASP A 530 -14.75 -9.58 -18.55
C ASP A 530 -13.29 -9.68 -18.99
N PRO A 531 -12.99 -9.81 -20.30
CA PRO A 531 -11.61 -9.88 -20.80
C PRO A 531 -10.72 -8.70 -20.39
N ARG A 532 -11.32 -7.56 -20.03
CA ARG A 532 -10.64 -6.36 -19.56
C ARG A 532 -10.22 -6.46 -18.08
N LEU A 533 -10.79 -7.37 -17.29
CA LEU A 533 -10.46 -7.54 -15.86
C LEU A 533 -9.12 -8.27 -15.65
N LYS A 534 -8.04 -7.64 -16.09
CA LYS A 534 -6.67 -8.10 -15.91
C LYS A 534 -6.10 -7.51 -14.62
N THR A 535 -5.62 -8.36 -13.72
CA THR A 535 -5.11 -7.96 -12.38
C THR A 535 -6.05 -7.07 -11.54
N PRO A 536 -7.34 -7.43 -11.34
CA PRO A 536 -8.21 -6.72 -10.43
C PRO A 536 -7.68 -6.86 -8.99
N THR A 537 -7.53 -5.74 -8.26
CA THR A 537 -6.98 -5.72 -6.89
C THR A 537 -7.84 -4.87 -5.93
N GLY A 538 -7.46 -3.61 -5.69
CA GLY A 538 -8.21 -2.69 -4.82
C GLY A 538 -9.56 -2.34 -5.42
N LYS A 539 -10.58 -2.24 -4.56
CA LYS A 539 -11.97 -1.93 -4.95
C LYS A 539 -12.52 -0.88 -4.00
N PHE A 540 -13.12 0.18 -4.52
CA PHE A 540 -13.58 1.28 -3.68
C PHE A 540 -14.99 1.65 -4.08
N ASN A 541 -15.96 1.44 -3.19
CA ASN A 541 -17.32 1.90 -3.39
C ASN A 541 -17.38 3.41 -3.12
N VAL A 542 -18.09 4.16 -3.98
CA VAL A 542 -18.21 5.62 -3.84
C VAL A 542 -18.72 6.02 -2.46
N THR A 543 -19.85 5.46 -2.02
CA THR A 543 -20.48 5.84 -0.75
C THR A 543 -19.59 5.49 0.45
N ASN A 544 -19.05 4.27 0.48
CA ASN A 544 -18.25 3.81 1.62
C ASN A 544 -16.91 4.55 1.73
N THR A 545 -16.31 4.93 0.60
CA THR A 545 -15.06 5.70 0.57
C THR A 545 -15.27 7.16 0.92
N MET A 546 -16.35 7.77 0.42
CA MET A 546 -16.72 9.16 0.73
C MET A 546 -17.03 9.34 2.21
N LYS A 547 -17.74 8.38 2.79
CA LYS A 547 -18.19 8.43 4.18
C LYS A 547 -17.24 7.75 5.16
N ASP A 548 -16.12 7.20 4.72
CA ASP A 548 -15.21 6.43 5.58
C ASP A 548 -15.93 5.34 6.38
N VAL A 549 -16.67 4.46 5.69
CA VAL A 549 -17.39 3.31 6.27
C VAL A 549 -16.59 2.03 6.03
N TYR A 550 -16.18 1.35 7.12
CA TYR A 550 -15.39 0.11 7.10
C TYR A 550 -15.37 -0.62 8.45
#